data_AF-A0A4Q3KRV6-F1
#
_entry.id   AF-A0A4Q3KRV6-F1
#
_cell.length_a   1.000
_cell.length_b   1.000
_cell.length_c   1.000
_cell.angle_alpha   90.00
_cell.angle_beta   90.00
_cell.angle_gamma   90.00
#
_symmetry.space_group_name_H-M   'P 1'
#
loop_
_entity.id
_entity.type
_entity.pdbx_description
1 polymer ?
#
loop_
_entity_poly.entity_id
_entity_poly.type
_entity_poly.pdbx_seq_one_letter_code
_entity_poly.pdbx_strand_id
1 'polypeptide(L)'
;MNVPIALAALQTQAGEPARLREIPYNYTSFSDREIVIRLLGSASWDVLDQLRRERRTGRSARMLYEVLGDIWVVQRNPYLQDDLLD
;
A
#
# COMPACT_ATOMS: atom_id res chain seq x y z
N MET A 1 -2.49 -3.53 -33.42
CA MET A 1 -1.12 -3.18 -33.00
C MET A 1 -0.92 -3.72 -31.60
N ASN A 2 0.05 -4.62 -31.44
CA ASN A 2 0.32 -5.37 -30.22
C ASN A 2 0.73 -4.41 -29.08
N VAL A 3 0.06 -4.52 -27.92
CA VAL A 3 0.42 -3.83 -26.68
C VAL A 3 0.92 -4.84 -25.62
N PRO A 4 2.01 -5.62 -25.80
CA PRO A 4 2.44 -6.59 -24.80
C PRO A 4 3.61 -6.09 -23.94
N ILE A 5 4.01 -4.82 -24.03
CA ILE A 5 5.24 -4.33 -23.38
C ILE A 5 4.95 -3.63 -22.03
N ALA A 6 3.74 -3.08 -21.83
CA ALA A 6 3.43 -2.34 -20.60
C ALA A 6 3.37 -3.23 -19.34
N LEU A 7 2.89 -4.47 -19.47
CA LEU A 7 2.73 -5.37 -18.32
C LEU A 7 4.08 -5.90 -17.77
N ALA A 8 5.07 -6.10 -18.65
CA ALA A 8 6.39 -6.57 -18.26
C ALA A 8 7.23 -5.50 -17.51
N ALA A 9 6.97 -4.21 -17.78
CA ALA A 9 7.68 -3.10 -17.13
C ALA A 9 7.26 -2.88 -15.66
N LEU A 10 6.07 -3.36 -15.26
CA LEU A 10 5.61 -3.33 -13.87
C LEU A 10 6.24 -4.42 -12.99
N GLN A 11 6.94 -5.41 -13.57
CA GLN A 11 7.45 -6.57 -12.85
C GLN A 11 8.93 -6.47 -12.41
N THR A 12 9.63 -5.37 -12.70
CA THR A 12 11.10 -5.30 -12.52
C THR A 12 11.59 -4.11 -11.70
N GLN A 13 11.06 -3.95 -10.48
CA GLN A 13 11.78 -3.26 -9.40
C GLN A 13 11.78 -4.05 -8.07
N ALA A 14 11.86 -5.38 -8.15
CA ALA A 14 12.14 -6.24 -7.01
C ALA A 14 13.66 -6.22 -6.73
N GLY A 15 14.15 -5.19 -6.03
CA GLY A 15 15.60 -5.01 -5.85
C GLY A 15 16.05 -4.18 -4.66
N GLU A 16 15.21 -3.91 -3.65
CA GLU A 16 15.69 -3.42 -2.36
C GLU A 16 15.69 -4.55 -1.32
N PRO A 17 16.69 -4.63 -0.40
CA PRO A 17 16.72 -5.62 0.65
C PRO A 17 15.39 -5.57 1.42
N ALA A 18 14.73 -6.72 1.51
CA ALA A 18 13.37 -6.87 2.01
C ALA A 18 13.25 -6.42 3.48
N ARG A 19 13.14 -5.11 3.72
CA ARG A 19 12.39 -4.60 4.86
C ARG A 19 10.98 -5.16 4.65
N LEU A 20 10.59 -6.08 5.54
CA LEU A 20 9.22 -6.61 5.58
C LEU A 20 8.27 -5.42 5.67
N ARG A 21 7.63 -5.07 4.55
CA ARG A 21 6.59 -4.05 4.49
C ARG A 21 5.32 -4.63 5.10
N GLU A 22 4.63 -3.83 5.91
CA GLU A 22 3.34 -4.19 6.46
C GLU A 22 2.22 -3.88 5.46
N ILE A 23 2.37 -2.81 4.66
CA ILE A 23 1.43 -2.43 3.59
C ILE A 23 1.79 -3.16 2.29
N PRO A 24 0.90 -4.01 1.75
CA PRO A 24 1.10 -4.66 0.45
C PRO A 24 1.16 -3.65 -0.70
N TYR A 25 1.78 -4.06 -1.80
CA TYR A 25 1.87 -3.28 -3.05
C TYR A 25 2.52 -1.89 -2.94
N ASN A 26 3.19 -1.61 -1.82
CA ASN A 26 3.97 -0.40 -1.67
C ASN A 26 5.32 -0.53 -2.40
N TYR A 27 5.31 -0.21 -3.70
CA TYR A 27 6.49 -0.13 -4.55
C TYR A 27 7.04 1.29 -4.65
N THR A 28 6.69 2.17 -3.71
CA THR A 28 7.10 3.57 -3.70
C THR A 28 8.18 3.83 -2.66
N SER A 29 8.81 5.01 -2.73
CA SER A 29 9.73 5.48 -1.69
C SER A 29 9.03 5.85 -0.38
N PHE A 30 7.69 5.90 -0.35
CA PHE A 30 6.96 6.18 0.88
C PHE A 30 7.06 5.01 1.87
N SER A 31 7.27 5.36 3.13
CA SER A 31 7.15 4.44 4.25
C SER A 31 5.68 4.11 4.53
N ASP A 32 5.44 2.98 5.19
CA ASP A 32 4.10 2.58 5.60
C ASP A 32 3.48 3.62 6.55
N ARG A 33 4.31 4.30 7.35
CA ARG A 33 3.91 5.44 8.17
C ARG A 33 3.40 6.60 7.32
N GLU A 34 4.15 6.99 6.30
CA GLU A 34 3.75 8.10 5.43
C GLU A 34 2.45 7.80 4.70
N ILE A 35 2.28 6.57 4.20
CA ILE A 35 1.03 6.14 3.56
C ILE A 35 -0.15 6.20 4.55
N VAL A 36 0.00 5.65 5.76
CA VAL A 36 -1.05 5.69 6.79
C VAL A 36 -1.43 7.13 7.13
N ILE A 37 -0.46 8.01 7.35
CA ILE A 37 -0.73 9.42 7.68
C ILE A 37 -1.45 10.12 6.53
N ARG A 38 -1.09 9.81 5.29
CA ARG A 38 -1.69 10.43 4.11
C ARG A 38 -3.12 9.96 3.86
N LEU A 39 -3.43 8.70 4.16
CA LEU A 39 -4.75 8.11 3.98
C LEU A 39 -5.69 8.37 5.17
N LEU A 40 -5.19 8.27 6.40
CA LEU A 40 -6.01 8.26 7.63
C LEU A 40 -5.70 9.42 8.60
N GLY A 41 -4.68 10.23 8.33
CA GLY A 41 -4.22 11.31 9.22
C GLY A 41 -3.22 10.85 10.30
N SER A 42 -2.55 11.81 10.94
CA SER A 42 -1.52 11.55 11.95
C SER A 42 -2.05 10.88 13.22
N ALA A 43 -3.22 11.29 13.71
CA ALA A 43 -3.83 10.70 14.91
C ALA A 43 -4.07 9.19 14.76
N SER A 44 -4.44 8.75 13.56
CA SER A 44 -4.64 7.33 13.26
C SER A 44 -3.34 6.53 13.35
N TRP A 45 -2.21 7.12 12.96
CA TRP A 45 -0.91 6.48 13.13
C TRP A 45 -0.58 6.25 14.60
N ASP A 46 -0.84 7.23 15.47
CA ASP A 46 -0.54 7.13 16.90
C ASP A 46 -1.37 6.02 17.57
N VAL A 47 -2.65 5.91 17.22
CA VAL A 47 -3.52 4.82 17.67
C VAL A 47 -2.99 3.46 17.18
N LEU A 48 -2.56 3.36 15.92
CA LEU A 48 -2.01 2.11 15.38
C LEU A 48 -0.68 1.73 16.02
N ASP A 49 0.17 2.69 16.37
CA ASP A 49 1.42 2.43 17.10
C ASP A 49 1.13 1.90 18.51
N GLN A 50 0.15 2.48 19.21
CA GLN A 50 -0.29 1.97 20.51
C GLN A 50 -0.82 0.53 20.40
N LEU A 51 -1.73 0.27 19.46
CA LEU A 51 -2.32 -1.06 19.25
C LEU A 51 -1.27 -2.10 18.83
N ARG A 52 -0.21 -1.70 18.11
CA ARG A 52 0.90 -2.60 17.78
C ARG A 52 1.66 -3.07 19.01
N ARG A 53 1.81 -2.22 20.04
CA ARG A 53 2.47 -2.58 21.31
C ARG A 53 1.65 -3.56 22.13
N GLU A 54 0.33 -3.53 22.00
CA GLU A 54 -0.61 -4.41 22.71
C GLU A 54 -0.89 -5.74 21.97
N ARG A 55 -0.26 -5.95 20.79
CA ARG A 55 -0.55 -7.05 19.86
C ARG A 55 -0.24 -8.43 20.43
N ARG A 56 -1.24 -9.34 20.38
CA ARG A 56 -1.07 -10.80 20.62
C ARG A 56 -0.86 -11.62 19.35
N THR A 57 -1.69 -11.41 18.31
CA THR A 57 -1.64 -12.19 17.05
C THR A 57 -1.37 -11.31 15.83
N GLY A 58 -2.02 -10.14 15.76
CA GLY A 58 -1.82 -9.16 14.69
C GLY A 58 -2.57 -9.37 13.39
N ARG A 59 -3.52 -10.30 13.39
CA ARG A 59 -4.34 -10.57 12.21
C ARG A 59 -5.12 -9.34 11.76
N SER A 60 -5.73 -8.60 12.70
CA SER A 60 -6.48 -7.37 12.41
C SER A 60 -5.61 -6.27 11.83
N ALA A 61 -4.39 -6.08 12.36
CA ALA A 61 -3.44 -5.11 11.81
C ALA A 61 -3.07 -5.46 10.35
N ARG A 62 -2.85 -6.74 10.06
CA ARG A 62 -2.58 -7.19 8.68
C ARG A 62 -3.76 -6.90 7.74
N MET A 63 -4.99 -7.23 8.15
CA MET A 63 -6.19 -6.94 7.36
C MET A 63 -6.37 -5.45 7.08
N LEU A 64 -6.07 -4.59 8.07
CA LEU A 64 -6.09 -3.15 7.88
C LEU A 64 -5.06 -2.72 6.82
N TYR A 65 -3.82 -3.19 6.91
CA TYR A 65 -2.79 -2.81 5.95
C TYR A 65 -3.05 -3.34 4.54
N GLU A 66 -3.67 -4.51 4.41
CA GLU A 66 -4.16 -5.01 3.11
C GLU A 66 -5.12 -4.01 2.47
N VAL A 67 -6.15 -3.57 3.21
CA VAL A 67 -7.12 -2.56 2.73
C VAL A 67 -6.43 -1.21 2.41
N LEU A 68 -5.48 -0.77 3.25
CA LEU A 68 -4.73 0.46 2.97
C LEU A 68 -3.86 0.35 1.73
N GLY A 69 -3.30 -0.83 1.46
CA GLY A 69 -2.58 -1.11 0.22
C GLY A 69 -3.49 -0.99 -1.01
N ASP A 70 -4.69 -1.57 -0.94
CA ASP A 70 -5.67 -1.51 -2.04
C ASP A 70 -6.08 -0.05 -2.33
N ILE A 71 -6.41 0.72 -1.29
CA ILE A 71 -6.76 2.15 -1.44
C ILE A 71 -5.60 2.92 -2.06
N TRP A 72 -4.37 2.66 -1.59
CA TRP A 72 -3.18 3.35 -2.08
C TRP A 72 -2.92 3.10 -3.57
N VAL A 73 -3.07 1.85 -4.01
CA VAL A 73 -2.92 1.48 -5.43
C VAL A 73 -3.97 2.18 -6.29
N VAL A 74 -5.24 2.19 -5.86
CA VAL A 74 -6.33 2.85 -6.59
C VAL A 74 -6.08 4.36 -6.72
N GLN A 75 -5.71 5.05 -5.64
CA GLN A 75 -5.46 6.50 -5.68
C GLN A 75 -4.28 6.90 -6.57
N ARG A 76 -3.33 5.99 -6.80
CA ARG A 76 -2.10 6.25 -7.55
C ARG A 76 -2.16 5.76 -8.99
N ASN A 77 -3.20 5.01 -9.35
CA ASN A 77 -3.36 4.48 -10.69
C ASN A 77 -4.40 5.31 -11.46
N PRO A 78 -3.97 6.26 -12.33
CA PRO A 78 -4.89 7.11 -13.08
C PRO A 78 -5.83 6.30 -13.98
N TYR A 79 -5.39 5.14 -14.48
CA TYR A 79 -6.18 4.29 -15.37
C TYR A 79 -7.35 3.59 -14.65
N LEU A 80 -7.25 3.34 -13.34
CA LEU A 80 -8.35 2.74 -12.55
C LEU A 80 -9.51 3.72 -12.32
N GLN A 81 -9.23 5.02 -12.33
CA GLN A 81 -10.28 6.04 -12.21
C GLN A 81 -11.06 6.19 -13.52
N ASP A 82 -10.37 6.07 -14.65
CA ASP A 82 -10.99 6.14 -15.98
C ASP A 82 -11.91 4.92 -16.23
N ASP A 83 -11.51 3.71 -15.82
CA ASP A 83 -12.33 2.48 -15.94
C ASP A 83 -13.64 2.51 -15.12
N LEU A 84 -13.77 3.40 -14.12
CA LEU A 84 -14.96 3.55 -13.29
C LEU A 84 -15.99 4.54 -13.86
N LEU A 85 -15.63 5.29 -14.92
CA LEU A 85 -16.47 6.32 -15.53
C LEU A 85 -17.14 5.86 -16.83
N ASP A 86 -16.79 4.68 -17.35
CA ASP A 86 -17.46 3.98 -18.45
C ASP A 86 -18.53 2.99 -17.94
#